data_AF-A0A9R0CWK3-F1
#
_entry.id   AF-A0A9R0CWK3-F1
#
_cell.length_a   1.000
_cell.length_b   1.000
_cell.length_c   1.000
_cell.angle_alpha   90.00
_cell.angle_beta   90.00
_cell.angle_gamma   90.00
#
_symmetry.space_group_name_H-M   'P 1'
#
loop_
_entity.id
_entity.type
_entity.pdbx_description
1 polymer ?
#
loop_
_entity_poly.entity_id
_entity_poly.type
_entity_poly.pdbx_seq_one_letter_code
_entity_poly.pdbx_strand_id
1 'polypeptide(L)'
;MYLNMFNAELNSVDPGRFASNSKSIEFGPWHISYDVSCILPSVCSTKVVCEREDDQFCQFCIYCKELKIPHFPDMVFPKNILKLNHNSGAQICFNPLDSLKCVASRMEAIEVSCAEAWQEARPDAPKPKRPFDWTFSTDYKGTLTDNIVVEATSETIDFNLLKQKEQILFYHDLTLFEDELHDHGISKLSVKIRVMPTYWYVLLRYFLRVDDVLVRSNETRMFHLLNSDYVLREYTVKEAQAKDLNMPTAHMKEADDVIPILPVKEKITHKLIVNIPSK
;
A
#
# COMPACT_ATOMS: atom_id res chain seq x y z
N MET A 1 53.85 -33.84 25.30
CA MET A 1 54.05 -32.95 24.14
C MET A 1 52.67 -32.60 23.61
N TYR A 2 52.00 -31.57 24.13
CA TYR A 2 52.13 -30.13 23.86
C TYR A 2 51.75 -29.71 22.41
N LEU A 3 50.67 -28.89 22.33
CA LEU A 3 50.37 -27.76 21.42
C LEU A 3 50.20 -28.07 19.91
N ASN A 4 49.25 -27.53 19.14
CA ASN A 4 48.51 -26.26 19.11
C ASN A 4 47.13 -26.50 18.42
N MET A 5 45.99 -26.00 18.90
CA MET A 5 45.41 -24.66 18.64
C MET A 5 45.47 -24.20 17.18
N PHE A 6 44.31 -24.20 16.49
CA PHE A 6 43.86 -23.06 15.69
C PHE A 6 42.33 -23.11 15.55
N ASN A 7 41.68 -22.17 16.25
CA ASN A 7 40.31 -21.74 15.98
C ASN A 7 40.27 -21.17 14.56
N ALA A 8 39.28 -21.59 13.78
CA ALA A 8 38.84 -20.85 12.61
C ALA A 8 37.35 -20.62 12.76
N GLU A 9 37.03 -19.46 13.33
CA GLU A 9 35.71 -18.85 13.32
C GLU A 9 35.24 -18.76 11.86
N LEU A 10 34.27 -19.61 11.49
CA LEU A 10 33.52 -19.43 10.26
C LEU A 10 32.58 -18.25 10.48
N ASN A 11 33.06 -17.09 10.03
CA ASN A 11 32.37 -15.81 9.89
C ASN A 11 30.85 -15.93 9.89
N SER A 12 30.26 -15.68 11.05
CA SER A 12 28.87 -15.30 11.20
C SER A 12 28.63 -14.07 10.33
N VAL A 13 27.85 -14.23 9.26
CA VAL A 13 27.26 -13.08 8.57
C VAL A 13 26.39 -12.36 9.58
N ASP A 14 26.85 -11.18 9.97
CA ASP A 14 26.29 -10.26 10.95
C ASP A 14 24.75 -10.12 10.76
N PRO A 15 23.91 -10.69 11.66
CA PRO A 15 22.46 -10.53 11.58
C PRO A 15 21.99 -9.16 12.12
N GLY A 16 22.93 -8.27 12.47
CA GLY A 16 22.71 -7.13 13.37
C GLY A 16 22.47 -5.75 12.74
N ARG A 17 22.10 -5.61 11.45
CA ARG A 17 21.91 -4.26 10.86
C ARG A 17 20.52 -3.83 10.43
N PHE A 18 19.52 -4.70 10.41
CA PHE A 18 18.12 -4.28 10.26
C PHE A 18 17.22 -5.22 11.04
N ALA A 19 17.07 -4.97 12.35
CA ALA A 19 16.02 -5.61 13.11
C ALA A 19 14.67 -5.20 12.50
N SER A 20 13.99 -6.13 11.81
CA SER A 20 12.60 -5.94 11.44
C SER A 20 11.80 -5.83 12.73
N ASN A 21 11.31 -4.63 13.03
CA ASN A 21 10.48 -4.42 14.20
C ASN A 21 9.07 -4.90 13.84
N SER A 22 8.69 -6.06 14.36
CA SER A 22 7.37 -6.63 14.16
C SER A 22 6.63 -6.71 15.48
N LYS A 23 5.31 -6.46 15.42
CA LYS A 23 4.41 -6.66 16.56
C LYS A 23 3.11 -7.26 16.07
N SER A 24 2.41 -7.92 16.98
CA SER A 24 1.10 -8.50 16.72
C SER A 24 0.16 -8.34 17.92
N ILE A 25 -1.13 -8.50 17.65
CA ILE A 25 -2.20 -8.55 18.64
C ILE A 25 -3.27 -9.53 18.17
N GLU A 26 -3.89 -10.24 19.12
CA GLU A 26 -5.11 -11.02 18.89
C GLU A 26 -6.34 -10.15 19.16
N PHE A 27 -7.30 -10.17 18.24
CA PHE A 27 -8.58 -9.51 18.38
C PHE A 27 -9.70 -10.44 17.91
N GLY A 28 -10.37 -11.11 18.85
CA GLY A 28 -11.37 -12.12 18.52
C GLY A 28 -10.79 -13.21 17.61
N PRO A 29 -11.34 -13.44 16.40
CA PRO A 29 -10.81 -14.42 15.46
C PRO A 29 -9.65 -13.90 14.59
N TRP A 30 -9.23 -12.63 14.76
CA TRP A 30 -8.21 -11.97 13.95
C TRP A 30 -6.86 -11.92 14.67
N HIS A 31 -5.84 -12.45 14.02
CA HIS A 31 -4.43 -12.18 14.31
C HIS A 31 -3.96 -11.00 13.45
N ILE A 32 -3.70 -9.87 14.08
CA ILE A 32 -3.27 -8.63 13.42
C ILE A 32 -1.78 -8.44 13.67
N SER A 33 -0.98 -8.28 12.61
CA SER A 33 0.45 -8.08 12.71
C SER A 33 0.99 -7.10 11.69
N TYR A 34 2.10 -6.45 12.02
CA TYR A 34 2.84 -5.65 11.07
C TYR A 34 4.33 -5.94 11.12
N ASP A 35 4.99 -5.68 10.00
CA ASP A 35 6.45 -5.70 9.84
C ASP A 35 6.92 -4.31 9.41
N VAL A 36 8.11 -3.89 9.86
CA VAL A 36 8.76 -2.63 9.46
C VAL A 36 10.15 -2.92 8.90
N SER A 37 10.54 -2.25 7.82
CA SER A 37 11.89 -2.31 7.26
C SER A 37 12.44 -0.96 6.80
N CYS A 38 13.71 -0.98 6.41
CA CYS A 38 14.33 0.08 5.63
C CYS A 38 13.81 0.13 4.19
N ILE A 39 14.21 1.19 3.48
CA ILE A 39 13.89 1.45 2.07
C ILE A 39 14.55 0.39 1.18
N LEU A 40 13.89 0.08 0.06
CA LEU A 40 14.37 -0.79 -1.00
C LEU A 40 15.72 -0.29 -1.53
N PRO A 41 16.78 -1.13 -1.54
CA PRO A 41 18.04 -0.75 -2.15
C PRO A 41 17.88 -0.43 -3.65
N SER A 42 18.59 0.58 -4.14
CA SER A 42 18.57 1.00 -5.56
C SER A 42 19.30 0.04 -6.51
N VAL A 43 20.02 -0.94 -5.96
CA VAL A 43 20.78 -1.94 -6.72
C VAL A 43 20.60 -3.32 -6.12
N CYS A 44 20.71 -4.34 -6.98
CA CYS A 44 20.76 -5.73 -6.55
C CYS A 44 21.93 -5.95 -5.57
N SER A 45 21.63 -6.40 -4.36
CA SER A 45 22.63 -6.71 -3.33
C SER A 45 23.36 -8.03 -3.57
N THR A 46 22.80 -8.93 -4.39
CA THR A 46 23.31 -10.28 -4.62
C THR A 46 23.25 -10.66 -6.10
N LYS A 47 23.95 -9.90 -6.97
CA LYS A 47 23.93 -10.12 -8.44
C LYS A 47 24.15 -11.59 -8.83
N VAL A 48 25.14 -12.24 -8.23
CA VAL A 48 25.51 -13.65 -8.50
C VAL A 48 24.40 -14.64 -8.12
N VAL A 49 23.54 -14.32 -7.15
CA VAL A 49 22.40 -15.17 -6.75
C VAL A 49 21.19 -14.82 -7.60
N CYS A 50 20.92 -13.55 -7.84
CA CYS A 50 19.75 -13.09 -8.59
C CYS A 50 19.84 -13.34 -10.10
N GLU A 51 21.01 -13.71 -10.61
CA GLU A 51 21.22 -14.18 -11.99
C GLU A 51 20.93 -15.69 -12.16
N ARG A 52 20.74 -16.43 -11.06
CA ARG A 52 20.37 -17.85 -11.10
C ARG A 52 18.87 -18.01 -11.35
N GLU A 53 18.49 -19.06 -12.06
CA GLU A 53 17.10 -19.45 -12.28
C GLU A 53 16.55 -20.31 -11.12
N ASP A 54 16.85 -19.93 -9.87
CA ASP A 54 16.48 -20.70 -8.67
C ASP A 54 15.49 -19.97 -7.74
N ASP A 55 14.80 -18.95 -8.25
CA ASP A 55 13.77 -18.16 -7.56
C ASP A 55 14.20 -17.46 -6.26
N GLN A 56 15.50 -17.45 -5.94
CA GLN A 56 16.06 -16.77 -4.77
C GLN A 56 16.49 -15.34 -5.09
N PHE A 57 15.53 -14.50 -5.49
CA PHE A 57 15.81 -13.10 -5.82
C PHE A 57 15.86 -12.22 -4.56
N CYS A 58 16.78 -11.24 -4.57
CA CYS A 58 16.75 -10.16 -3.59
C CYS A 58 15.51 -9.27 -3.83
N GLN A 59 15.11 -8.49 -2.81
CA GLN A 59 13.93 -7.62 -2.89
C GLN A 59 13.93 -6.70 -4.11
N PHE A 60 15.07 -6.09 -4.45
CA PHE A 60 15.18 -5.24 -5.64
C PHE A 60 14.85 -6.02 -6.92
N CYS A 61 15.43 -7.21 -7.10
CA CYS A 61 15.18 -8.04 -8.28
C CYS A 61 13.74 -8.57 -8.33
N ILE A 62 13.12 -8.88 -7.18
CA ILE A 62 11.69 -9.22 -7.12
C ILE A 62 10.88 -8.05 -7.67
N TYR A 63 11.11 -6.83 -7.17
CA TYR A 63 10.39 -5.64 -7.64
C TYR A 63 10.62 -5.38 -9.13
N CYS A 64 11.85 -5.48 -9.63
CA CYS A 64 12.14 -5.31 -11.06
C CYS A 64 11.47 -6.36 -11.96
N LYS A 65 11.30 -7.59 -11.48
CA LYS A 65 10.67 -8.67 -12.26
C LYS A 65 9.14 -8.53 -12.26
N GLU A 66 8.58 -8.23 -11.10
CA GLU A 66 7.13 -8.14 -10.89
C GLU A 66 6.55 -6.83 -11.42
N LEU A 67 7.30 -5.73 -11.32
CA LEU A 67 6.84 -4.40 -11.71
C LEU A 67 7.50 -4.00 -13.03
N LYS A 68 6.71 -3.95 -14.10
CA LYS A 68 7.13 -3.48 -15.43
C LYS A 68 7.04 -1.94 -15.53
N ILE A 69 7.59 -1.22 -14.56
CA ILE A 69 7.56 0.26 -14.53
C ILE A 69 8.94 0.86 -14.82
N PRO A 70 9.04 2.05 -15.45
CA PRO A 70 10.31 2.70 -15.80
C PRO A 70 11.24 3.01 -14.62
N HIS A 71 10.66 3.41 -13.48
CA HIS A 71 11.36 3.67 -12.23
C HIS A 71 10.42 3.44 -11.05
N PHE A 72 11.00 3.24 -9.87
CA PHE A 72 10.28 3.10 -8.60
C PHE A 72 10.10 4.46 -7.92
N PRO A 73 9.15 4.58 -6.98
CA PRO A 73 9.13 5.69 -6.04
C PRO A 73 10.49 5.86 -5.33
N ASP A 74 10.86 7.09 -5.00
CA ASP A 74 12.12 7.42 -4.29
C ASP A 74 12.32 6.55 -3.04
N MET A 75 11.24 6.30 -2.30
CA MET A 75 11.23 5.54 -1.06
C MET A 75 10.17 4.42 -1.12
N VAL A 76 10.58 3.20 -1.44
CA VAL A 76 9.73 2.00 -1.31
C VAL A 76 10.12 1.23 -0.06
N PHE A 77 9.17 0.81 0.77
CA PHE A 77 9.45 0.05 2.00
C PHE A 77 9.02 -1.41 1.84
N PRO A 78 9.84 -2.29 1.23
CA PRO A 78 9.39 -3.56 0.67
C PRO A 78 8.82 -4.54 1.69
N LYS A 79 9.21 -4.43 2.97
CA LYS A 79 8.71 -5.28 4.05
C LYS A 79 7.85 -4.52 5.06
N ASN A 80 7.41 -3.31 4.74
CA ASN A 80 6.33 -2.67 5.48
C ASN A 80 5.03 -3.37 5.08
N ILE A 81 4.60 -4.32 5.90
CA ILE A 81 3.44 -5.16 5.60
C ILE A 81 2.52 -5.15 6.80
N LEU A 82 1.24 -4.85 6.59
CA LEU A 82 0.17 -5.06 7.58
C LEU A 82 -0.64 -6.29 7.16
N LYS A 83 -0.79 -7.26 8.07
CA LYS A 83 -1.58 -8.49 7.85
C LYS A 83 -2.66 -8.60 8.89
N LEU A 84 -3.88 -8.92 8.43
CA LEU A 84 -5.01 -9.31 9.27
C LEU A 84 -5.40 -10.72 8.85
N ASN A 85 -5.04 -11.70 9.67
CA ASN A 85 -5.32 -13.12 9.43
C ASN A 85 -6.49 -13.56 10.28
N HIS A 86 -7.53 -14.08 9.65
CA HIS A 86 -8.67 -14.68 10.33
C HIS A 86 -8.41 -16.17 10.57
N ASN A 87 -8.93 -16.72 11.68
CA ASN A 87 -8.80 -18.15 12.01
C ASN A 87 -9.38 -19.12 10.95
N SER A 88 -10.25 -18.64 10.06
CA SER A 88 -10.77 -19.41 8.92
C SER A 88 -9.76 -19.57 7.77
N GLY A 89 -8.63 -18.88 7.83
CA GLY A 89 -7.66 -18.79 6.74
C GLY A 89 -7.91 -17.64 5.77
N ALA A 90 -8.91 -16.79 6.01
CA ALA A 90 -9.05 -15.52 5.29
C ALA A 90 -7.98 -14.51 5.72
N GLN A 91 -7.41 -13.77 4.77
CA GLN A 91 -6.40 -12.76 5.04
C GLN A 91 -6.68 -11.47 4.28
N ILE A 92 -6.47 -10.34 4.96
CA ILE A 92 -6.35 -9.01 4.37
C ILE A 92 -4.90 -8.56 4.55
N CYS A 93 -4.20 -8.25 3.47
CA CYS A 93 -2.80 -7.85 3.48
C CYS A 93 -2.64 -6.49 2.80
N PHE A 94 -1.80 -5.63 3.36
CA PHE A 94 -1.38 -4.37 2.75
C PHE A 94 0.12 -4.39 2.58
N ASN A 95 0.58 -4.31 1.34
CA ASN A 95 2.01 -4.32 1.01
C ASN A 95 2.31 -3.41 -0.20
N PRO A 96 3.56 -2.93 -0.34
CA PRO A 96 3.92 -2.00 -1.41
C PRO A 96 3.89 -2.66 -2.79
N LEU A 97 4.32 -3.92 -2.90
CA LEU A 97 4.45 -4.60 -4.17
C LEU A 97 3.10 -4.70 -4.90
N ASP A 98 2.07 -5.20 -4.22
CA ASP A 98 0.72 -5.30 -4.79
C ASP A 98 0.13 -3.91 -5.09
N SER A 99 0.43 -2.91 -4.25
CA SER A 99 -0.04 -1.55 -4.49
C SER A 99 0.58 -0.92 -5.75
N LEU A 100 1.85 -1.23 -6.03
CA LEU A 100 2.57 -0.77 -7.22
C LEU A 100 2.20 -1.61 -8.46
N LYS A 101 1.77 -2.86 -8.30
CA LYS A 101 1.16 -3.63 -9.41
C LYS A 101 -0.09 -2.92 -9.93
N CYS A 102 -0.92 -2.35 -9.06
CA CYS A 102 -2.08 -1.54 -9.50
C CYS A 102 -1.67 -0.29 -10.29
N VAL A 103 -0.52 0.33 -9.98
CA VAL A 103 0.04 1.44 -10.78
C VAL A 103 0.45 0.93 -12.16
N ALA A 104 1.20 -0.19 -12.20
CA ALA A 104 1.65 -0.79 -13.46
C ALA A 104 0.49 -1.22 -14.38
N SER A 105 -0.55 -1.85 -13.83
CA SER A 105 -1.74 -2.23 -14.61
C SER A 105 -2.50 -1.03 -15.17
N ARG A 106 -2.55 0.10 -14.44
CA ARG A 106 -3.12 1.34 -14.95
C ARG A 106 -2.34 1.89 -16.14
N MET A 107 -1.02 1.71 -16.17
CA MET A 107 -0.22 2.08 -17.34
C MET A 107 -0.59 1.28 -18.59
N GLU A 108 -0.76 -0.04 -18.46
CA GLU A 108 -1.16 -0.90 -19.58
C GLU A 108 -2.54 -0.47 -20.12
N ALA A 109 -3.49 -0.11 -19.25
CA ALA A 109 -4.80 0.38 -19.67
C ALA A 109 -4.76 1.75 -20.38
N ILE A 110 -3.88 2.66 -19.95
CA ILE A 110 -3.66 3.95 -20.62
C ILE A 110 -2.99 3.74 -21.99
N GLU A 111 -1.99 2.84 -22.08
CA GLU A 111 -1.32 2.53 -23.35
C GLU A 111 -2.32 1.99 -24.38
N VAL A 112 -3.20 1.06 -23.99
CA VAL A 112 -4.21 0.47 -24.89
C VAL A 112 -5.22 1.54 -25.35
N SER A 113 -5.81 2.29 -24.42
CA SER A 113 -6.84 3.30 -24.75
C SER A 113 -6.31 4.47 -25.58
N CYS A 114 -5.10 4.96 -25.31
CA CYS A 114 -4.47 6.00 -26.12
C CYS A 114 -3.96 5.47 -27.45
N ALA A 115 -3.46 4.23 -27.54
CA ALA A 115 -3.03 3.63 -28.80
C ALA A 115 -4.20 3.43 -29.76
N GLU A 116 -5.35 2.95 -29.27
CA GLU A 116 -6.56 2.75 -30.07
C GLU A 116 -7.09 4.08 -30.62
N ALA A 117 -7.36 5.06 -29.74
CA ALA A 117 -7.89 6.36 -30.16
C ALA A 117 -6.93 7.17 -31.05
N TRP A 118 -5.61 7.01 -30.85
CA TRP A 118 -4.60 7.72 -31.62
C TRP A 118 -4.30 7.06 -32.97
N GLN A 119 -4.30 5.72 -33.05
CA GLN A 119 -4.18 4.98 -34.32
C GLN A 119 -5.42 5.15 -35.20
N GLU A 120 -6.62 5.18 -34.62
CA GLU A 120 -7.85 5.48 -35.36
C GLU A 120 -7.84 6.87 -35.99
N ALA A 121 -7.26 7.85 -35.28
CA ALA A 121 -7.17 9.23 -35.77
C ALA A 121 -6.01 9.46 -36.76
N ARG A 122 -4.95 8.64 -36.73
CA ARG A 122 -3.71 8.83 -37.52
C ARG A 122 -3.01 7.50 -37.85
N PRO A 123 -3.40 6.82 -38.95
CA PRO A 123 -2.86 5.50 -39.31
C PRO A 123 -1.34 5.48 -39.55
N ASP A 124 -0.78 6.57 -40.08
CA ASP A 124 0.62 6.64 -40.55
C ASP A 124 1.59 7.30 -39.56
N ALA A 125 1.16 7.64 -38.34
CA ALA A 125 1.99 8.37 -37.39
C ALA A 125 2.85 7.43 -36.50
N PRO A 126 4.12 7.81 -36.19
CA PRO A 126 4.99 7.01 -35.32
C PRO A 126 4.49 7.01 -33.87
N LYS A 127 4.37 5.82 -33.27
CA LYS A 127 3.79 5.64 -31.92
C LYS A 127 4.41 6.59 -30.88
N PRO A 128 3.60 7.33 -30.09
CA PRO A 128 4.12 8.24 -29.08
C PRO A 128 4.95 7.48 -28.03
N LYS A 129 6.00 8.12 -27.50
CA LYS A 129 6.75 7.63 -26.33
C LYS A 129 5.75 7.47 -25.18
N ARG A 130 5.74 6.28 -24.57
CA ARG A 130 4.75 5.85 -23.58
C ARG A 130 4.49 6.92 -22.52
N PRO A 131 3.24 7.37 -22.31
CA PRO A 131 2.92 8.21 -21.17
C PRO A 131 3.09 7.39 -19.89
N PHE A 132 4.03 7.80 -19.03
CA PHE A 132 4.24 7.19 -17.72
C PHE A 132 3.50 8.02 -16.66
N ASP A 133 2.75 7.36 -15.79
CA ASP A 133 2.18 7.99 -14.62
C ASP A 133 3.25 8.12 -13.53
N TRP A 134 4.00 9.22 -13.57
CA TRP A 134 4.99 9.58 -12.56
C TRP A 134 4.40 9.96 -11.21
N THR A 135 3.07 9.99 -11.09
CA THR A 135 2.40 10.24 -9.82
C THR A 135 2.23 8.98 -8.98
N PHE A 136 2.46 7.79 -9.54
CA PHE A 136 2.22 6.50 -8.88
C PHE A 136 0.78 6.36 -8.34
N SER A 137 -0.21 6.85 -9.09
CA SER A 137 -1.61 6.81 -8.66
C SER A 137 -2.13 5.37 -8.59
N THR A 138 -2.60 4.97 -7.41
CA THR A 138 -3.10 3.61 -7.15
C THR A 138 -4.52 3.62 -6.58
N ASP A 139 -5.34 2.66 -7.02
CA ASP A 139 -6.65 2.35 -6.46
C ASP A 139 -6.65 1.07 -5.62
N TYR A 140 -5.46 0.66 -5.16
CA TYR A 140 -5.26 -0.47 -4.27
C TYR A 140 -6.16 -0.36 -3.02
N LYS A 141 -6.85 -1.46 -2.69
CA LYS A 141 -7.82 -1.54 -1.59
C LYS A 141 -7.45 -2.62 -0.55
N GLY A 142 -6.19 -3.03 -0.54
CA GLY A 142 -5.71 -4.22 0.17
C GLY A 142 -5.83 -5.49 -0.67
N THR A 143 -4.90 -6.42 -0.46
CA THR A 143 -4.88 -7.75 -1.08
C THR A 143 -5.71 -8.70 -0.22
N LEU A 144 -6.69 -9.36 -0.85
CA LEU A 144 -7.60 -10.29 -0.20
C LEU A 144 -7.29 -11.71 -0.66
N THR A 145 -7.43 -12.69 0.23
CA THR A 145 -7.48 -14.11 -0.16
C THR A 145 -8.85 -14.50 -0.71
N ASP A 146 -8.92 -15.59 -1.46
CA ASP A 146 -10.16 -16.14 -2.05
C ASP A 146 -11.25 -16.50 -1.02
N ASN A 147 -10.89 -16.67 0.25
CA ASN A 147 -11.82 -16.92 1.36
C ASN A 147 -12.62 -15.68 1.78
N ILE A 148 -12.48 -14.55 1.10
CA ILE A 148 -13.22 -13.31 1.38
C ILE A 148 -14.11 -12.99 0.18
N VAL A 149 -15.43 -12.98 0.40
CA VAL A 149 -16.41 -12.57 -0.61
C VAL A 149 -16.69 -11.08 -0.46
N VAL A 150 -16.60 -10.36 -1.57
CA VAL A 150 -16.88 -8.92 -1.61
C VAL A 150 -18.31 -8.70 -2.08
N GLU A 151 -19.15 -8.12 -1.22
CA GLU A 151 -20.55 -7.82 -1.53
C GLU A 151 -20.79 -6.31 -1.48
N ALA A 152 -21.48 -5.76 -2.48
CA ALA A 152 -21.86 -4.35 -2.47
C ALA A 152 -22.87 -4.07 -1.34
N THR A 153 -22.75 -2.92 -0.69
CA THR A 153 -23.68 -2.54 0.37
C THR A 153 -23.90 -1.03 0.41
N SER A 154 -25.05 -0.62 0.95
CA SER A 154 -25.34 0.78 1.31
C SER A 154 -24.99 1.09 2.77
N GLU A 155 -24.57 0.10 3.56
CA GLU A 155 -24.12 0.30 4.93
C GLU A 155 -22.86 1.18 4.97
N THR A 156 -22.75 2.06 5.95
CA THR A 156 -21.61 2.97 6.10
C THR A 156 -20.96 2.83 7.46
N ILE A 157 -19.68 3.16 7.55
CA ILE A 157 -18.94 3.16 8.82
C ILE A 157 -19.53 4.22 9.75
N ASP A 158 -19.97 3.82 10.94
CA ASP A 158 -20.48 4.75 11.95
C ASP A 158 -19.33 5.50 12.62
N PHE A 159 -19.07 6.72 12.13
CA PHE A 159 -18.05 7.60 12.69
C PHE A 159 -18.35 8.05 14.13
N ASN A 160 -19.57 7.88 14.66
CA ASN A 160 -19.85 8.19 16.05
C ASN A 160 -19.15 7.19 16.99
N LEU A 161 -19.10 5.91 16.62
CA LEU A 161 -18.31 4.89 17.35
C LEU A 161 -16.82 5.24 17.33
N LEU A 162 -16.30 5.73 16.20
CA LEU A 162 -14.90 6.12 16.07
C LEU A 162 -14.52 7.36 16.91
N LYS A 163 -15.50 8.18 17.31
CA LYS A 163 -15.29 9.35 18.18
C LYS A 163 -15.34 9.01 19.66
N GLN A 164 -15.86 7.85 20.03
CA GLN A 164 -15.89 7.42 21.42
C GLN A 164 -14.46 7.18 21.91
N LYS A 165 -14.20 7.60 23.15
CA LYS A 165 -12.88 7.44 23.77
C LYS A 165 -12.74 6.00 24.27
N GLU A 166 -12.22 5.14 23.42
CA GLU A 166 -11.72 3.81 23.80
C GLU A 166 -10.20 3.82 23.91
N GLN A 167 -9.65 2.94 24.77
CA GLN A 167 -8.21 2.76 24.86
C GLN A 167 -7.69 2.08 23.59
N ILE A 168 -6.70 2.67 22.95
CA ILE A 168 -5.98 2.05 21.85
C ILE A 168 -5.13 0.90 22.40
N LEU A 169 -5.48 -0.34 22.05
CA LEU A 169 -4.74 -1.54 22.44
C LEU A 169 -3.54 -1.77 21.51
N PHE A 170 -3.71 -1.45 20.22
CA PHE A 170 -2.68 -1.61 19.21
C PHE A 170 -2.79 -0.50 18.17
N TYR A 171 -1.64 0.06 17.80
CA TYR A 171 -1.56 1.10 16.78
C TYR A 171 -0.26 1.01 16.00
N HIS A 172 -0.38 1.20 14.69
CA HIS A 172 0.77 1.45 13.84
C HIS A 172 0.40 2.23 12.58
N ASP A 173 1.38 2.95 12.03
CA ASP A 173 1.29 3.74 10.79
C ASP A 173 2.47 3.34 9.91
N LEU A 174 2.20 2.62 8.83
CA LEU A 174 3.19 2.09 7.90
C LEU A 174 3.16 2.89 6.60
N THR A 175 4.26 3.56 6.26
CA THR A 175 4.48 4.05 4.89
C THR A 175 4.82 2.87 3.99
N LEU A 176 4.08 2.66 2.89
CA LEU A 176 4.35 1.61 1.91
C LEU A 176 5.32 2.12 0.83
N PHE A 177 5.03 3.30 0.28
CA PHE A 177 5.95 4.05 -0.57
C PHE A 177 5.73 5.56 -0.47
N GLU A 178 6.74 6.31 -0.85
CA GLU A 178 6.75 7.77 -0.93
C GLU A 178 7.66 8.24 -2.07
N ASP A 179 7.29 9.32 -2.74
CA ASP A 179 8.01 9.96 -3.85
C ASP A 179 7.84 11.48 -3.76
N GLU A 180 8.91 12.23 -3.97
CA GLU A 180 8.90 13.69 -3.90
C GLU A 180 8.63 14.35 -5.26
N LEU A 181 8.34 13.55 -6.29
CA LEU A 181 8.00 13.99 -7.64
C LEU A 181 9.03 14.96 -8.22
N HIS A 182 10.32 14.73 -7.93
CA HIS A 182 11.42 15.64 -8.25
C HIS A 182 11.22 17.06 -7.71
N ASP A 183 10.87 17.17 -6.42
CA ASP A 183 10.58 18.44 -5.72
C ASP A 183 9.34 19.20 -6.23
N HIS A 184 8.50 18.56 -7.04
CA HIS A 184 7.26 19.15 -7.57
C HIS A 184 5.98 18.68 -6.86
N GLY A 185 6.13 18.03 -5.71
CA GLY A 185 5.00 17.64 -4.88
C GLY A 185 5.30 16.46 -3.98
N ILE A 186 4.28 15.63 -3.75
CA ILE A 186 4.41 14.40 -2.98
C ILE A 186 3.42 13.37 -3.47
N SER A 187 3.88 12.13 -3.61
CA SER A 187 3.05 10.95 -3.78
C SER A 187 3.36 9.97 -2.64
N LYS A 188 2.36 9.62 -1.84
CA LYS A 188 2.56 8.81 -0.64
C LYS A 188 1.43 7.82 -0.46
N LEU A 189 1.78 6.56 -0.21
CA LEU A 189 0.85 5.53 0.22
C LEU A 189 1.22 5.06 1.62
N SER A 190 0.30 5.19 2.57
CA SER A 190 0.47 4.64 3.92
C SER A 190 -0.76 3.89 4.41
N VAL A 191 -0.57 2.95 5.34
CA VAL A 191 -1.63 2.19 6.00
C VAL A 191 -1.53 2.33 7.51
N LYS A 192 -2.63 2.75 8.14
CA LYS A 192 -2.76 2.91 9.60
C LYS A 192 -3.71 1.87 10.15
N ILE A 193 -3.35 1.24 11.26
CA ILE A 193 -4.21 0.31 12.01
C ILE A 193 -4.43 0.84 13.42
N ARG A 194 -5.68 0.76 13.90
CA ARG A 194 -6.07 0.97 15.30
C ARG A 194 -6.90 -0.22 15.75
N VAL A 195 -6.54 -0.83 16.87
CA VAL A 195 -7.35 -1.87 17.53
C VAL A 195 -7.79 -1.33 18.88
N MET A 196 -9.10 -1.30 19.06
CA MET A 196 -9.78 -0.96 20.32
C MET A 196 -10.34 -2.26 20.94
N PRO A 197 -10.84 -2.23 22.18
CA PRO A 197 -11.51 -3.39 22.78
C PRO A 197 -12.72 -3.90 21.98
N THR A 198 -13.45 -3.01 21.29
CA THR A 198 -14.70 -3.37 20.61
C THR A 198 -14.59 -3.47 19.10
N TYR A 199 -13.58 -2.90 18.46
CA TYR A 199 -13.41 -2.92 17.00
C TYR A 199 -11.94 -2.77 16.61
N TRP A 200 -11.64 -3.10 15.35
CA TRP A 200 -10.44 -2.59 14.70
C TRP A 200 -10.81 -1.72 13.49
N TYR A 201 -9.92 -0.79 13.16
CA TYR A 201 -10.07 0.16 12.05
C TYR A 201 -8.77 0.32 11.30
N VAL A 202 -8.83 0.17 9.97
CA VAL A 202 -7.71 0.39 9.04
C VAL A 202 -8.01 1.59 8.14
N LEU A 203 -7.00 2.43 7.92
CA LEU A 203 -7.00 3.47 6.91
C LEU A 203 -5.79 3.28 6.00
N LEU A 204 -6.01 2.76 4.80
CA LEU A 204 -5.06 2.84 3.70
C LEU A 204 -5.33 4.15 2.95
N ARG A 205 -4.32 4.99 2.82
CA ARG A 205 -4.43 6.30 2.17
C ARG A 205 -3.31 6.48 1.17
N TYR A 206 -3.70 6.66 -0.08
CA TYR A 206 -2.88 7.30 -1.10
C TYR A 206 -3.15 8.80 -1.06
N PHE A 207 -2.10 9.60 -1.01
CA PHE A 207 -2.14 11.05 -1.07
C PHE A 207 -1.20 11.53 -2.17
N LEU A 208 -1.73 12.39 -3.03
CA LEU A 208 -1.00 13.02 -4.12
C LEU A 208 -1.21 14.52 -4.05
N ARG A 209 -0.12 15.27 -4.02
CA ARG A 209 -0.11 16.71 -4.26
C ARG A 209 0.87 16.95 -5.40
N VAL A 210 0.40 17.57 -6.47
CA VAL A 210 1.27 18.14 -7.50
C VAL A 210 1.17 19.64 -7.34
N ASP A 211 2.30 20.27 -7.02
CA ASP A 211 2.33 21.67 -6.63
C ASP A 211 1.71 22.56 -7.72
N ASP A 212 0.79 23.43 -7.31
CA ASP A 212 0.01 24.34 -8.16
C ASP A 212 -0.83 23.69 -9.27
N VAL A 213 -0.96 22.36 -9.29
CA VAL A 213 -1.75 21.61 -10.28
C VAL A 213 -2.98 20.97 -9.66
N LEU A 214 -2.82 19.97 -8.79
CA LEU A 214 -3.94 19.23 -8.19
C LEU A 214 -3.57 18.57 -6.87
N VAL A 215 -4.62 18.25 -6.12
CA VAL A 215 -4.53 17.42 -4.91
C VAL A 215 -5.55 16.29 -5.01
N ARG A 216 -5.09 15.06 -4.78
CA ARG A 216 -5.90 13.84 -4.82
C ARG A 216 -5.65 13.00 -3.58
N SER A 217 -6.70 12.35 -3.08
CA SER A 217 -6.58 11.31 -2.07
C SER A 217 -7.50 10.13 -2.39
N ASN A 218 -6.92 8.93 -2.38
CA ASN A 218 -7.67 7.68 -2.46
C ASN A 218 -7.58 6.99 -1.10
N GLU A 219 -8.71 6.86 -0.42
CA GLU A 219 -8.78 6.31 0.94
C GLU A 219 -9.58 5.01 0.92
N THR A 220 -8.98 3.91 1.39
CA THR A 220 -9.69 2.68 1.74
C THR A 220 -9.76 2.56 3.25
N ARG A 221 -10.97 2.68 3.79
CA ARG A 221 -11.27 2.47 5.21
C ARG A 221 -11.82 1.07 5.38
N MET A 222 -11.28 0.32 6.34
CA MET A 222 -11.88 -0.94 6.77
C MET A 222 -12.22 -0.88 8.25
N PHE A 223 -13.41 -1.35 8.59
CA PHE A 223 -13.92 -1.37 9.96
C PHE A 223 -14.53 -2.72 10.27
N HIS A 224 -14.20 -3.26 11.43
CA HIS A 224 -14.77 -4.51 11.91
C HIS A 224 -15.10 -4.38 13.39
N LEU A 225 -16.37 -4.58 13.72
CA LEU A 225 -16.86 -4.66 15.09
C LEU A 225 -16.67 -6.09 15.61
N LEU A 226 -16.27 -6.22 16.88
CA LEU A 226 -16.14 -7.51 17.55
C LEU A 226 -17.44 -8.31 17.42
N ASN A 227 -17.32 -9.59 17.07
CA ASN A 227 -18.43 -10.53 16.83
C ASN A 227 -19.29 -10.23 15.59
N SER A 228 -18.90 -9.28 14.73
CA SER A 228 -19.47 -9.17 13.39
C SER A 228 -18.92 -10.29 12.49
N ASP A 229 -19.72 -10.72 11.53
CA ASP A 229 -19.40 -11.72 10.50
C ASP A 229 -18.76 -11.12 9.24
N TYR A 230 -18.62 -9.79 9.18
CA TYR A 230 -18.01 -9.10 8.05
C TYR A 230 -17.09 -7.95 8.46
N VAL A 231 -16.35 -7.46 7.47
CA VAL A 231 -15.62 -6.19 7.55
C VAL A 231 -16.30 -5.20 6.61
N LEU A 232 -16.63 -4.01 7.09
CA LEU A 232 -17.05 -2.91 6.20
C LEU A 232 -15.83 -2.30 5.54
N ARG A 233 -15.85 -2.18 4.21
CA ARG A 233 -14.81 -1.51 3.42
C ARG A 233 -15.40 -0.35 2.64
N GLU A 234 -15.01 0.88 2.97
CA GLU A 234 -15.34 2.10 2.22
C GLU A 234 -14.12 2.58 1.42
N TYR A 235 -14.25 2.66 0.10
CA TYR A 235 -13.30 3.31 -0.79
C TYR A 235 -13.81 4.70 -1.16
N THR A 236 -12.96 5.72 -1.08
CA THR A 236 -13.31 7.09 -1.44
C THR A 236 -12.19 7.73 -2.25
N VAL A 237 -12.53 8.33 -3.39
CA VAL A 237 -11.64 9.19 -4.18
C VAL A 237 -12.06 10.62 -3.95
N LYS A 238 -11.11 11.46 -3.54
CA LYS A 238 -11.28 12.90 -3.41
C LYS A 238 -10.26 13.61 -4.25
N GLU A 239 -10.68 14.65 -4.97
CA GLU A 239 -9.77 15.38 -5.86
C GLU A 239 -10.24 16.81 -6.11
N ALA A 240 -9.30 17.75 -6.12
CA ALA A 240 -9.51 19.10 -6.61
C ALA A 240 -8.29 19.58 -7.40
N GLN A 241 -8.51 20.52 -8.32
CA GLN A 241 -7.42 21.29 -8.89
C GLN A 241 -6.91 22.28 -7.84
N ALA A 242 -5.60 22.57 -7.83
CA ALA A 242 -5.00 23.48 -6.86
C ALA A 242 -5.65 24.87 -6.91
N LYS A 243 -5.99 25.35 -8.11
CA LYS A 243 -6.71 26.63 -8.32
C LYS A 243 -8.10 26.69 -7.69
N ASP A 244 -8.76 25.55 -7.49
CA ASP A 244 -10.11 25.47 -6.92
C ASP A 244 -10.04 25.34 -5.38
N LEU A 245 -8.84 25.12 -4.83
CA LEU A 245 -8.59 25.09 -3.41
C LEU A 245 -8.29 26.52 -2.93
N ASN A 246 -9.18 27.07 -2.11
CA ASN A 246 -8.96 28.34 -1.42
C ASN A 246 -7.95 28.20 -0.25
N MET A 247 -6.84 27.50 -0.49
CA MET A 247 -5.79 27.23 0.48
C MET A 247 -4.43 27.38 -0.22
N PRO A 248 -3.52 28.24 0.27
CA PRO A 248 -2.19 28.34 -0.29
C PRO A 248 -1.41 27.02 -0.18
N THR A 249 -0.61 26.67 -1.19
CA THR A 249 0.24 25.47 -1.20
C THR A 249 1.13 25.37 0.04
N ALA A 250 1.59 26.50 0.58
CA ALA A 250 2.38 26.57 1.83
C ALA A 250 1.64 26.06 3.09
N HIS A 251 0.30 26.01 3.06
CA HIS A 251 -0.54 25.46 4.13
C HIS A 251 -0.92 24.00 3.86
N MET A 252 -0.65 23.47 2.67
CA MET A 252 -0.89 22.07 2.30
C MET A 252 0.30 21.17 2.70
N LYS A 253 0.82 21.34 3.93
CA LYS A 253 1.99 20.60 4.39
C LYS A 253 1.65 19.14 4.66
N GLU A 254 0.55 18.93 5.37
CA GLU A 254 0.09 17.59 5.73
C GLU A 254 -1.17 17.22 4.96
N ALA A 255 -1.28 15.94 4.61
CA ALA A 255 -2.44 15.39 3.94
C ALA A 255 -3.75 15.65 4.73
N ASP A 256 -3.67 15.58 6.06
CA ASP A 256 -4.82 15.77 6.95
C ASP A 256 -5.37 17.22 6.95
N ASP A 257 -4.57 18.21 6.54
CA ASP A 257 -5.02 19.60 6.44
C ASP A 257 -5.89 19.85 5.20
N VAL A 258 -5.65 19.09 4.12
CA VAL A 258 -6.26 19.33 2.80
C VAL A 258 -7.38 18.35 2.49
N ILE A 259 -7.26 17.09 2.90
CA ILE A 259 -8.25 16.04 2.62
C ILE A 259 -9.69 16.39 3.04
N PRO A 260 -9.93 17.10 4.17
CA PRO A 260 -11.29 17.49 4.56
C PRO A 260 -11.97 18.46 3.59
N ILE A 261 -11.23 19.26 2.84
CA ILE A 261 -11.77 20.25 1.89
C ILE A 261 -11.89 19.71 0.45
N LEU A 262 -11.31 18.54 0.15
CA LEU A 262 -11.39 17.94 -1.18
C LEU A 262 -12.80 17.40 -1.46
N PRO A 263 -13.39 17.69 -2.63
CA PRO A 263 -14.68 17.14 -3.00
C PRO A 263 -14.55 15.65 -3.32
N VAL A 264 -15.52 14.87 -2.87
CA VAL A 264 -15.62 13.43 -3.15
C VAL A 264 -16.02 13.24 -4.62
N LYS A 265 -15.21 12.51 -5.38
CA LYS A 265 -15.46 12.14 -6.78
C LYS A 265 -16.10 10.77 -6.89
N GLU A 266 -15.70 9.85 -6.02
CA GLU A 266 -16.16 8.47 -6.01
C GLU A 266 -16.27 8.00 -4.56
N LYS A 267 -17.34 7.25 -4.25
CA LYS A 267 -17.47 6.52 -3.00
C LYS A 267 -18.10 5.16 -3.28
N ILE A 268 -17.44 4.10 -2.85
CA ILE A 268 -17.93 2.72 -2.97
C ILE A 268 -17.84 2.04 -1.61
N THR A 269 -18.88 1.31 -1.23
CA THR A 269 -18.89 0.53 0.01
C THR A 269 -19.16 -0.94 -0.25
N HIS A 270 -18.42 -1.79 0.46
CA HIS A 270 -18.55 -3.24 0.41
C HIS A 270 -18.58 -3.86 1.80
N LYS A 271 -19.25 -5.01 1.92
CA LYS A 271 -19.00 -5.98 2.98
C LYS A 271 -17.97 -6.99 2.48
N LEU A 272 -17.00 -7.29 3.33
CA LEU A 272 -16.06 -8.39 3.14
C LEU A 272 -16.54 -9.53 4.03
N ILE A 273 -17.26 -10.48 3.45
CA ILE A 273 -17.78 -11.66 4.16
C ILE A 273 -16.68 -12.69 4.25
N VAL A 274 -16.34 -13.14 5.45
CA VAL A 274 -15.34 -14.18 5.65
C VAL A 274 -16.02 -15.55 5.48
N ASN A 275 -15.64 -16.28 4.44
CA ASN A 275 -16.10 -17.66 4.28
C ASN A 275 -15.42 -18.52 5.35
N ILE A 276 -16.24 -19.15 6.19
CA ILE A 276 -15.79 -20.17 7.13
C ILE A 276 -16.01 -21.51 6.44
N PRO A 277 -14.94 -22.26 6.09
CA PRO A 277 -15.10 -23.58 5.52
C PRO A 277 -15.94 -24.44 6.48
N SER A 278 -17.07 -24.98 5.99
CA SER A 278 -17.82 -26.00 6.72
C SER A 278 -16.89 -27.17 6.99
N LYS A 279 -16.65 -27.47 8.27
CA LYS A 279 -15.88 -28.65 8.69
C LYS A 279 -16.51 -29.95 8.21
#